data_AF-A0A9E4C3Y0-F1
#
_entry.id   AF-A0A9E4C3Y0-F1
#
_cell.length_a   1.000
_cell.length_b   1.000
_cell.length_c   1.000
_cell.angle_alpha   90.00
_cell.angle_beta   90.00
_cell.angle_gamma   90.00
#
_symmetry.space_group_name_H-M   'P 1'
#
loop_
_entity.id
_entity.type
_entity.pdbx_description
1 polymer ?
#
loop_
_entity_poly.entity_id
_entity_poly.type
_entity_poly.pdbx_seq_one_letter_code
_entity_poly.pdbx_strand_id
1 'polypeptide(L)'
;MAVSKGILHNNQVDVCPRCGNTDFYVQTDFNGKIGLGIAVIFALIGLVFVGLDRPVYFYACLGAAAIIDLVLYLSLPEITICYSCKTAFRGARKNPVHQPFDLHTADMYDHRTKG
;
A
#
# COMPACT_ATOMS: atom_id res chain seq x y z
N MET A 1 -28.32 5.43 -3.13
CA MET A 1 -26.90 5.56 -2.73
C MET A 1 -26.83 6.68 -1.70
N ALA A 2 -26.59 6.36 -0.42
CA ALA A 2 -26.52 7.35 0.65
C ALA A 2 -25.05 7.50 1.08
N VAL A 3 -24.51 8.70 0.94
CA VAL A 3 -23.19 9.04 1.48
C VAL A 3 -23.33 9.19 2.99
N SER A 4 -22.49 8.48 3.75
CA SER A 4 -22.49 8.56 5.22
C SER A 4 -22.19 9.98 5.70
N LYS A 5 -22.85 10.41 6.78
CA LYS A 5 -22.60 11.71 7.43
C LYS A 5 -21.12 11.88 7.84
N GLY A 6 -20.41 10.78 8.14
CA GLY A 6 -18.98 10.81 8.50
C GLY A 6 -18.05 11.23 7.36
N ILE A 7 -18.37 10.82 6.11
CA ILE A 7 -17.63 11.27 4.93
C ILE A 7 -17.87 12.78 4.71
N LEU A 8 -19.11 13.23 4.86
CA LEU A 8 -19.51 14.62 4.63
C LEU A 8 -18.91 15.58 5.66
N HIS A 9 -18.84 15.20 6.93
CA HIS A 9 -18.47 16.11 8.01
C HIS A 9 -16.99 16.01 8.42
N ASN A 10 -16.39 14.82 8.31
CA ASN A 10 -15.05 14.56 8.86
C ASN A 10 -14.09 13.90 7.85
N ASN A 11 -14.51 13.74 6.59
CA ASN A 11 -13.79 12.99 5.55
C ASN A 11 -13.38 11.58 6.02
N GLN A 12 -14.23 10.96 6.84
CA GLN A 12 -13.99 9.68 7.50
C GLN A 12 -14.91 8.63 6.88
N VAL A 13 -14.32 7.57 6.34
CA VAL A 13 -15.07 6.50 5.67
C VAL A 13 -15.56 5.51 6.72
N ASP A 14 -16.80 5.69 7.16
CA ASP A 14 -17.47 4.78 8.11
C ASP A 14 -18.38 3.75 7.42
N VAL A 15 -18.89 4.09 6.22
CA VAL A 15 -19.78 3.22 5.43
C VAL A 15 -19.37 3.32 3.97
N CYS A 16 -19.31 2.18 3.28
CA CYS A 16 -18.89 2.13 1.90
C CYS A 16 -20.02 2.67 1.00
N PRO A 17 -19.80 3.73 0.21
CA PRO A 17 -20.84 4.28 -0.67
C PRO A 17 -21.24 3.32 -1.81
N ARG A 18 -20.40 2.32 -2.11
CA ARG A 18 -20.63 1.35 -3.18
C ARG A 18 -21.48 0.15 -2.75
N CYS A 19 -21.20 -0.42 -1.58
CA CYS A 19 -21.85 -1.65 -1.11
C CYS A 19 -22.55 -1.53 0.26
N GLY A 20 -22.45 -0.37 0.93
CA GLY A 20 -23.08 -0.13 2.24
C GLY A 20 -22.40 -0.83 3.43
N ASN A 21 -21.26 -1.48 3.23
CA ASN A 21 -20.56 -2.21 4.29
C ASN A 21 -19.76 -1.28 5.22
N THR A 22 -19.54 -1.71 6.47
CA THR A 22 -18.79 -0.97 7.49
C THR A 22 -17.40 -1.54 7.76
N ASP A 23 -17.09 -2.74 7.25
CA ASP A 23 -15.78 -3.36 7.48
C ASP A 23 -14.76 -2.90 6.45
N PHE A 24 -13.71 -2.25 6.96
CA PHE A 24 -12.57 -1.78 6.20
C PHE A 24 -11.27 -2.23 6.85
N TYR A 25 -10.24 -2.37 6.03
CA TYR A 25 -8.86 -2.53 6.50
C TYR A 25 -7.99 -1.41 5.98
N VAL A 26 -6.96 -1.07 6.76
CA VAL A 26 -5.91 -0.14 6.34
C VAL A 26 -4.76 -0.93 5.74
N GLN A 27 -4.27 -0.47 4.58
CA GLN A 27 -3.09 -1.01 3.93
C GLN A 27 -2.26 0.13 3.37
N THR A 28 -0.93 0.02 3.45
CA THR A 28 -0.02 0.96 2.80
C THR A 28 -0.11 0.80 1.28
N ASP A 29 -0.30 1.89 0.52
CA ASP A 29 -0.44 1.85 -0.95
C ASP A 29 0.91 1.58 -1.64
N PHE A 30 1.41 0.35 -1.48
CA PHE A 30 2.69 -0.04 -2.07
C PHE A 30 2.58 -0.26 -3.56
N ASN A 31 3.01 0.75 -4.31
CA ASN A 31 3.18 0.63 -5.75
C ASN A 31 4.46 -0.16 -6.06
N GLY A 32 4.33 -1.49 -6.07
CA GLY A 32 5.44 -2.40 -6.35
C GLY A 32 6.17 -2.15 -7.68
N LYS A 33 5.54 -1.47 -8.64
CA LYS A 33 6.18 -1.07 -9.90
C LYS A 33 7.30 -0.05 -9.69
N ILE A 34 7.13 0.88 -8.74
CA ILE A 34 8.14 1.91 -8.44
C ILE A 34 9.33 1.26 -7.75
N GLY A 35 9.10 0.46 -6.72
CA GLY A 35 10.17 -0.27 -6.02
C GLY A 35 10.94 -1.21 -6.97
N LEU A 36 10.22 -1.98 -7.80
CA LEU A 36 10.84 -2.84 -8.80
C LEU A 36 11.67 -2.05 -9.81
N GLY A 37 11.16 -0.91 -10.29
CA GLY A 37 11.89 -0.05 -11.24
C GLY A 37 13.22 0.45 -10.67
N ILE A 38 13.21 0.89 -9.41
CA ILE A 38 14.41 1.35 -8.71
C ILE A 38 15.40 0.20 -8.53
N ALA A 39 14.95 -0.96 -8.04
CA ALA A 39 15.80 -2.13 -7.87
C ALA A 39 16.49 -2.55 -9.19
N VAL A 40 15.76 -2.55 -10.32
CA VAL A 40 16.32 -2.85 -11.64
C VAL A 40 17.37 -1.84 -12.07
N ILE A 41 17.10 -0.54 -11.88
CA ILE A 41 18.07 0.53 -12.23
C ILE A 41 19.36 0.36 -11.44
N PHE A 42 19.28 0.18 -10.13
CA PHE A 42 20.45 -0.01 -9.26
C PHE A 42 21.19 -1.31 -9.55
N ALA A 43 20.49 -2.38 -9.94
CA ALA A 43 21.11 -3.63 -10.37
C ALA A 43 21.93 -3.45 -11.66
N LEU A 44 21.39 -2.74 -12.66
CA LEU A 44 22.11 -2.44 -13.91
C LEU A 44 23.36 -1.59 -13.64
N ILE A 45 23.23 -0.55 -12.80
CA ILE A 45 24.37 0.29 -12.38
C ILE A 45 25.41 -0.55 -11.64
N GLY A 46 24.97 -1.43 -10.73
CA GLY A 46 25.84 -2.34 -9.99
C GLY A 46 26.65 -3.25 -10.92
N LEU A 47 26.02 -3.79 -11.96
CA LEU A 47 26.67 -4.67 -12.95
C LEU A 47 27.81 -3.95 -13.70
N VAL A 48 27.64 -2.66 -14.01
CA VAL A 48 28.71 -1.83 -14.59
C VAL A 48 29.89 -1.69 -13.62
N PHE A 49 29.64 -1.44 -12.34
CA PHE A 49 30.72 -1.30 -11.34
C PHE A 49 31.48 -2.60 -11.07
N VAL A 50 30.81 -3.75 -11.13
CA VAL A 50 31.45 -5.06 -11.06
C VAL A 50 32.38 -5.26 -12.26
N GLY A 51 31.95 -4.89 -13.47
CA GLY A 51 32.80 -4.94 -14.67
C GLY A 51 34.04 -4.03 -14.63
N LEU A 52 34.08 -3.05 -13.72
CA LEU A 52 35.20 -2.12 -13.53
C LEU A 52 36.14 -2.54 -12.37
N ASP A 53 35.96 -3.72 -11.78
CA ASP A 53 36.74 -4.23 -10.63
C ASP A 53 36.73 -3.29 -9.42
N ARG A 54 35.63 -2.55 -9.20
CA ARG A 54 35.46 -1.65 -8.05
C ARG A 54 34.35 -2.12 -7.11
N PRO A 55 34.61 -3.13 -6.25
CA PRO A 55 33.58 -3.74 -5.39
C PRO A 55 32.98 -2.75 -4.37
N VAL A 56 33.75 -1.75 -3.93
CA VAL A 56 33.28 -0.73 -2.97
C VAL A 56 32.09 0.07 -3.53
N TYR A 57 32.13 0.46 -4.81
CA TYR A 57 31.03 1.22 -5.43
C TYR A 57 29.79 0.35 -5.65
N PHE A 58 29.96 -0.96 -5.87
CA PHE A 58 28.84 -1.90 -5.93
C PHE A 58 28.07 -1.95 -4.61
N TYR A 59 28.77 -2.12 -3.48
CA TYR A 59 28.13 -2.12 -2.16
C TYR A 59 27.50 -0.77 -1.81
N ALA A 60 28.14 0.34 -2.19
CA ALA A 60 27.56 1.67 -2.01
C ALA A 60 26.26 1.85 -2.82
N CYS A 61 26.22 1.36 -4.06
CA CYS A 61 25.05 1.36 -4.94
C CYS A 61 23.89 0.56 -4.32
N LEU A 62 24.18 -0.66 -3.83
CA LEU A 62 23.20 -1.50 -3.12
C LEU A 62 22.67 -0.84 -1.84
N GLY A 63 23.55 -0.24 -1.05
CA GLY A 63 23.16 0.50 0.15
C GLY A 63 22.24 1.68 -0.18
N ALA A 64 22.55 2.43 -1.23
CA ALA A 64 21.71 3.53 -1.70
C ALA A 64 20.34 3.04 -2.18
N ALA A 65 20.27 1.93 -2.92
CA ALA A 65 19.01 1.31 -3.33
C ALA A 65 18.13 0.97 -2.12
N ALA A 66 18.70 0.29 -1.12
CA ALA A 66 17.99 -0.10 0.10
C ALA A 66 17.49 1.11 0.91
N ILE A 67 18.28 2.19 0.99
CA ILE A 67 17.86 3.42 1.64
C ILE A 67 16.70 4.07 0.88
N ILE A 68 16.76 4.12 -0.45
CA ILE A 68 15.69 4.67 -1.28
C ILE A 68 14.40 3.86 -1.09
N ASP A 69 14.49 2.53 -1.10
CA ASP A 69 13.35 1.66 -0.84
C ASP A 69 12.74 1.90 0.55
N LEU A 70 13.57 2.10 1.56
CA LEU A 70 13.11 2.43 2.92
C LEU A 70 12.42 3.80 2.97
N VAL A 71 12.99 4.82 2.33
CA VAL A 71 12.40 6.17 2.26
C VAL A 71 11.06 6.13 1.53
N LEU A 72 10.98 5.39 0.43
CA LEU A 72 9.72 5.13 -0.26
C LEU A 72 8.73 4.48 0.68
N TYR A 73 9.08 3.34 1.29
CA TYR A 73 8.20 2.62 2.22
C TYR A 73 7.62 3.53 3.31
N LEU A 74 8.43 4.41 3.89
CA LEU A 74 8.00 5.37 4.91
C LEU A 74 7.14 6.53 4.36
N SER A 75 7.32 6.88 3.08
CA SER A 75 6.60 7.98 2.42
C SER A 75 5.22 7.57 1.91
N LEU A 76 4.94 6.27 1.88
CA LEU A 76 3.70 5.77 1.29
C LEU A 76 2.50 6.05 2.19
N PRO A 77 1.46 6.71 1.67
CA PRO A 77 0.25 6.96 2.43
C PRO A 77 -0.51 5.65 2.68
N GLU A 78 -1.10 5.56 3.87
CA GLU A 78 -2.07 4.53 4.19
C GLU A 78 -3.37 4.77 3.41
N ILE A 79 -3.94 3.70 2.86
CA ILE A 79 -5.23 3.70 2.16
C ILE A 79 -6.20 2.78 2.90
N THR A 80 -7.48 3.13 2.84
CA THR A 80 -8.56 2.33 3.45
C THR A 80 -9.27 1.55 2.35
N ILE A 81 -9.39 0.24 2.52
CA ILE A 81 -10.01 -0.64 1.51
C ILE A 81 -11.20 -1.36 2.15
N CYS A 82 -12.32 -1.40 1.43
CA CYS A 82 -13.50 -2.14 1.85
C CYS A 82 -13.29 -3.66 1.68
N TYR A 83 -13.64 -4.46 2.70
CA TYR A 83 -13.52 -5.93 2.63
C TYR A 83 -14.38 -6.57 1.53
N SER A 84 -15.64 -6.13 1.41
CA SER A 84 -16.63 -6.68 0.48
C SER A 84 -16.36 -6.32 -0.99
N CYS A 85 -16.37 -5.02 -1.33
CA CYS A 85 -16.28 -4.60 -2.73
C CYS A 85 -14.85 -4.24 -3.21
N LYS A 86 -13.84 -4.38 -2.34
CA LYS A 86 -12.42 -4.07 -2.61
C LYS A 86 -12.17 -2.65 -3.17
N THR A 87 -13.08 -1.72 -2.88
CA THR A 87 -12.91 -0.31 -3.29
C THR A 87 -11.90 0.35 -2.36
N ALA A 88 -10.85 0.92 -2.94
CA ALA A 88 -9.80 1.64 -2.23
C ALA A 88 -10.13 3.14 -2.15
N PHE A 89 -10.07 3.68 -0.93
CA PHE A 89 -10.29 5.09 -0.63
C PHE A 89 -8.94 5.74 -0.28
N ARG A 90 -8.44 6.56 -1.19
CA ARG A 90 -7.22 7.36 -1.02
C ARG A 90 -7.57 8.71 -0.39
N GLY A 91 -6.79 9.18 0.60
CA GLY A 91 -6.95 10.51 1.20
C GLY A 91 -8.11 10.66 2.20
N ALA A 92 -8.75 9.55 2.62
CA ALA A 92 -9.68 9.55 3.75
C ALA A 92 -8.91 9.75 5.07
N ARG A 93 -9.51 10.47 6.03
CA ARG A 93 -8.92 10.60 7.37
C ARG A 93 -8.81 9.21 8.01
N LYS A 94 -7.65 8.94 8.63
CA LYS A 94 -7.40 7.73 9.40
C LYS A 94 -8.45 7.62 10.51
N ASN A 95 -9.33 6.65 10.40
CA ASN A 95 -10.20 6.26 11.50
C ASN A 95 -9.39 5.32 12.41
N PRO A 96 -9.15 5.66 13.69
CA PRO A 96 -8.43 4.78 14.62
C PRO A 96 -9.15 3.44 14.89
N VAL A 97 -10.42 3.30 14.48
CA VAL A 97 -11.17 2.04 14.56
C VAL A 97 -10.79 1.07 13.43
N HIS A 98 -10.26 1.56 12.30
CA HIS A 98 -9.88 0.69 11.18
C HIS A 98 -8.62 -0.09 11.54
N GLN A 99 -8.75 -1.40 11.65
CA GLN A 99 -7.64 -2.28 11.97
C GLN A 99 -6.78 -2.60 10.73
N PRO A 100 -5.53 -3.06 10.93
CA PRO A 100 -4.74 -3.67 9.86
C PRO A 100 -5.50 -4.83 9.22
N PHE A 101 -5.08 -5.21 8.00
CA PHE A 101 -5.65 -6.34 7.29
C PHE A 101 -5.64 -7.62 8.14
N ASP A 102 -6.83 -8.13 8.43
CA ASP A 102 -7.09 -9.44 9.01
C ASP A 102 -7.51 -10.45 7.93
N LEU A 103 -6.81 -11.58 7.86
CA LEU A 103 -7.04 -12.67 6.93
C LEU A 103 -8.36 -13.40 7.20
N HIS A 104 -8.71 -13.62 8.47
CA HIS A 104 -9.95 -14.32 8.83
C HIS A 104 -11.18 -13.55 8.32
N THR A 105 -11.19 -12.23 8.53
CA THR A 105 -12.23 -11.35 7.99
C THR A 105 -12.26 -11.38 6.47
N ALA A 106 -11.09 -11.41 5.80
CA ALA A 106 -11.02 -11.48 4.35
C ALA A 106 -11.67 -12.75 3.77
N ASP A 107 -11.39 -13.91 4.36
CA ASP A 107 -11.92 -15.20 3.93
C ASP A 107 -13.44 -15.27 4.11
N MET A 108 -13.95 -14.76 5.24
CA MET A 108 -15.39 -14.66 5.49
C MET A 108 -16.12 -13.87 4.39
N TYR A 109 -15.53 -12.78 3.92
CA TYR A 109 -16.11 -11.98 2.84
C TYR A 109 -15.97 -12.64 1.46
N ASP A 110 -14.86 -13.33 1.17
CA ASP A 110 -14.68 -14.05 -0.10
C ASP A 110 -15.72 -15.17 -0.28
N HIS A 111 -15.98 -15.93 0.78
CA HIS A 111 -17.01 -16.96 0.79
C HIS A 111 -18.43 -16.40 0.61
N ARG A 112 -18.72 -15.22 1.18
CA ARG A 112 -20.04 -14.59 1.10
C ARG A 112 -20.36 -14.04 -0.29
N THR A 113 -19.35 -13.63 -1.06
CA THR A 113 -19.53 -13.12 -2.44
C THR A 113 -19.66 -14.20 -3.51
N LYS A 114 -19.36 -15.47 -3.19
CA LYS A 114 -19.44 -16.60 -4.13
C LYS A 114 -20.72 -17.44 -3.99
N GLY A 115 -21.59 -17.10 -3.04
CA GLY A 115 -22.86 -17.79 -2.77
C GLY A 115 -24.05 -17.15 -3.46
#